data_AF-A0A7C3BQG8-F1
#
_entry.id   AF-A0A7C3BQG8-F1
#
_cell.length_a   1.000
_cell.length_b   1.000
_cell.length_c   1.000
_cell.angle_alpha   90.00
_cell.angle_beta   90.00
_cell.angle_gamma   90.00
#
_symmetry.space_group_name_H-M   'P 1'
#
loop_
_entity.id
_entity.type
_entity.pdbx_description
1 polymer ?
#
loop_
_entity_poly.entity_id
_entity_poly.type
_entity_poly.pdbx_seq_one_letter_code
_entity_poly.pdbx_strand_id
1 'polypeptide(L)'
;MKARIGSNINGPSLIRAPDWLPDRLGKYYLYFAHHKGKFIRLAYADKLEGPWEIYAPGTLRVIEGEGVDHVASPDVHVDEENHRIRMYYHLGLTATPRQESRVAVSDDGINFNRLPETLGNPYFRVFRREDYWYALGMPGIFYRSRDGLGSFEKGPTLFSRNMRHSALKLNGNILSVFYSDVGDTPERILLATIELVPDWMDWRESEAITVLEPELEYEGVHLPVEPSVRDWAPQPVRQLRDPAIFCEDGSTCLLYSVSGEYGLAIARLIE
;
A
#
# COMPACT_ATOMS: atom_id res chain seq x y z
N MET A 1 -24.38 -1.54 -0.17
CA MET A 1 -22.98 -1.56 0.37
C MET A 1 -22.07 -2.51 -0.42
N LYS A 2 -22.31 -3.84 -0.45
CA LYS A 2 -21.45 -4.82 -1.15
C LYS A 2 -21.17 -4.52 -2.64
N ALA A 3 -22.16 -4.02 -3.39
CA ALA A 3 -22.02 -3.79 -4.84
C ALA A 3 -20.94 -2.74 -5.24
N ARG A 4 -20.55 -1.82 -4.35
CA ARG A 4 -19.52 -0.80 -4.66
C ARG A 4 -18.12 -1.14 -4.16
N ILE A 5 -18.02 -2.01 -3.15
CA ILE A 5 -16.72 -2.55 -2.70
C ILE A 5 -16.15 -3.49 -3.77
N GLY A 6 -17.01 -4.25 -4.47
CA GLY A 6 -16.58 -5.24 -5.46
C GLY A 6 -16.19 -6.57 -4.80
N SER A 7 -15.75 -7.52 -5.61
CA SER A 7 -15.37 -8.87 -5.17
C SER A 7 -13.88 -9.03 -4.87
N ASN A 8 -13.08 -7.99 -5.10
CA ASN A 8 -11.65 -7.96 -4.85
C ASN A 8 -11.28 -6.65 -4.14
N ILE A 9 -10.46 -6.78 -3.11
CA ILE A 9 -10.07 -5.73 -2.17
C ILE A 9 -8.57 -5.88 -1.92
N ASN A 10 -7.79 -4.86 -2.25
CA ASN A 10 -6.33 -4.91 -2.12
C ASN A 10 -5.68 -3.57 -1.80
N GLY A 11 -4.38 -3.61 -1.50
CA GLY A 11 -3.55 -2.43 -1.29
C GLY A 11 -4.08 -1.47 -0.23
N PRO A 12 -4.27 -1.91 1.03
CA PRO A 12 -4.67 -1.01 2.10
C PRO A 12 -3.64 0.11 2.33
N SER A 13 -4.11 1.28 2.75
CA SER A 13 -3.31 2.36 3.31
C SER A 13 -4.16 3.14 4.31
N LEU A 14 -3.69 3.21 5.55
CA LEU A 14 -4.43 3.77 6.67
C LEU A 14 -3.73 5.03 7.17
N ILE A 15 -4.51 6.10 7.36
CA ILE A 15 -4.06 7.31 8.04
C ILE A 15 -5.01 7.66 9.18
N ARG A 16 -4.50 8.37 10.19
CA ARG A 16 -5.34 9.19 11.06
C ARG A 16 -5.72 10.45 10.28
N ALA A 17 -7.01 10.79 10.24
CA ALA A 17 -7.46 12.02 9.61
C ALA A 17 -6.92 13.23 10.39
N PRO A 18 -6.12 14.11 9.76
CA PRO A 18 -5.46 15.21 10.46
C PRO A 18 -6.47 16.23 10.98
N ASP A 19 -6.12 16.96 12.04
CA ASP A 19 -7.04 17.89 12.69
C ASP A 19 -7.44 19.09 11.83
N TRP A 20 -6.60 19.46 10.86
CA TRP A 20 -6.89 20.52 9.89
C TRP A 20 -7.84 20.10 8.76
N LEU A 21 -8.16 18.80 8.64
CA LEU A 21 -9.03 18.31 7.56
C LEU A 21 -10.47 18.83 7.75
N PRO A 22 -11.08 19.46 6.74
CA PRO A 22 -12.47 19.91 6.84
C PRO A 22 -13.43 18.71 6.88
N ASP A 23 -14.56 18.88 7.59
CA ASP A 23 -15.70 17.95 7.58
C ASP A 23 -15.32 16.45 7.67
N ARG A 24 -14.41 16.12 8.61
CA ARG A 24 -13.91 14.74 8.82
C ARG A 24 -15.07 13.74 8.93
N LEU A 25 -14.98 12.67 8.14
CA LEU A 25 -15.94 11.55 8.18
C LEU A 25 -15.76 10.69 9.44
N GLY A 26 -14.56 10.64 10.01
CA GLY A 26 -14.19 9.91 11.21
C GLY A 26 -12.72 10.10 11.57
N LYS A 27 -12.27 9.51 12.67
CA LYS A 27 -10.87 9.61 13.15
C LYS A 27 -9.84 8.98 12.18
N TYR A 28 -10.19 7.90 11.51
CA TYR A 28 -9.29 7.11 10.67
C TYR A 28 -9.84 6.94 9.26
N TYR A 29 -8.99 7.11 8.26
CA TYR A 29 -9.32 6.93 6.84
C TYR A 29 -8.50 5.75 6.29
N LEU A 30 -9.19 4.72 5.83
CA LEU A 30 -8.61 3.54 5.19
C LEU A 30 -8.88 3.58 3.68
N TYR A 31 -7.82 3.82 2.92
CA TYR A 31 -7.83 3.76 1.47
C TYR A 31 -7.50 2.35 1.01
N PHE A 32 -8.19 1.87 -0.01
CA PHE A 32 -7.92 0.56 -0.60
C PHE A 32 -8.44 0.51 -2.03
N ALA A 33 -7.98 -0.46 -2.79
CA ALA A 33 -8.28 -0.59 -4.20
C ALA A 33 -8.97 -1.92 -4.53
N HIS A 34 -9.24 -2.05 -5.82
CA HIS A 34 -9.55 -3.33 -6.46
C HIS A 34 -8.56 -3.45 -7.60
N HIS A 35 -8.07 -4.66 -7.84
CA HIS A 35 -7.04 -4.95 -8.84
C HIS A 35 -7.31 -4.38 -10.24
N LYS A 36 -8.58 -4.25 -10.63
CA LYS A 36 -9.03 -3.68 -11.91
C LYS A 36 -10.04 -2.53 -11.70
N GLY A 37 -9.92 -1.87 -10.55
CA GLY A 37 -10.84 -0.82 -10.11
C GLY A 37 -10.66 0.47 -10.89
N LYS A 38 -11.78 1.14 -11.17
CA LYS A 38 -11.80 2.46 -11.82
C LYS A 38 -11.63 3.61 -10.82
N PHE A 39 -11.53 3.32 -9.52
CA PHE A 39 -11.34 4.31 -8.46
C PHE A 39 -10.77 3.68 -7.18
N ILE A 40 -10.11 4.50 -6.37
CA ILE A 40 -9.69 4.18 -5.01
C ILE A 40 -10.89 4.31 -4.07
N ARG A 41 -11.05 3.34 -3.18
CA ARG A 41 -12.12 3.31 -2.17
C ARG A 41 -11.62 3.93 -0.88
N LEU A 42 -12.58 4.40 -0.10
CA LEU A 42 -12.36 4.94 1.23
C LEU A 42 -13.36 4.30 2.19
N ALA A 43 -12.84 3.80 3.30
CA ALA A 43 -13.58 3.50 4.51
C ALA A 43 -13.13 4.45 5.62
N TYR A 44 -14.02 4.78 6.55
CA TYR A 44 -13.70 5.59 7.71
C TYR A 44 -14.27 4.99 9.00
N ALA A 45 -13.63 5.28 10.12
CA ALA A 45 -14.06 4.85 11.45
C ALA A 45 -13.49 5.78 12.53
N ASP A 46 -14.12 5.80 13.70
CA ASP A 46 -13.58 6.50 14.88
C ASP A 46 -12.66 5.61 15.73
N LYS A 47 -12.66 4.30 15.48
CA LYS A 47 -11.87 3.28 16.18
C LYS A 47 -11.30 2.31 15.16
N LEU A 48 -10.08 1.81 15.40
CA LEU A 48 -9.43 0.84 14.50
C LEU A 48 -10.20 -0.48 14.42
N GLU A 49 -10.84 -0.88 15.52
CA GLU A 49 -11.72 -2.05 15.62
C GLU A 49 -13.06 -1.86 14.87
N GLY A 50 -13.33 -0.64 14.39
CA GLY A 50 -14.57 -0.27 13.74
C GLY A 50 -15.70 0.13 14.70
N PRO A 51 -16.96 0.16 14.23
CA PRO A 51 -17.37 -0.23 12.88
C PRO A 51 -16.77 0.67 11.81
N TRP A 52 -16.47 0.09 10.64
CA TRP A 52 -15.99 0.81 9.48
C TRP A 52 -17.15 1.13 8.53
N GLU A 53 -17.26 2.38 8.13
CA GLU A 53 -18.24 2.84 7.16
C GLU A 53 -17.59 3.08 5.79
N ILE A 54 -18.28 2.73 4.71
CA ILE A 54 -17.77 2.92 3.35
C ILE A 54 -18.25 4.25 2.81
N TYR A 55 -17.30 5.10 2.41
CA TYR A 55 -17.60 6.28 1.62
C TYR A 55 -17.95 5.85 0.19
N ALA A 56 -19.26 5.67 -0.05
CA ALA A 56 -19.80 5.03 -1.24
C ALA A 56 -19.38 5.65 -2.60
N PRO A 57 -19.09 6.96 -2.72
CA PRO A 57 -18.54 7.49 -3.96
C PRO A 57 -17.15 6.94 -4.28
N GLY A 58 -16.28 6.70 -3.29
CA GLY A 58 -14.84 6.54 -3.51
C GLY A 58 -14.13 7.88 -3.74
N THR A 59 -12.81 7.84 -3.97
CA THR A 59 -11.94 9.03 -4.02
C THR A 59 -11.33 9.21 -5.42
N LEU A 60 -10.03 8.98 -5.59
CA LEU A 60 -9.31 9.11 -6.85
C LEU A 60 -9.89 8.17 -7.91
N ARG A 61 -10.29 8.69 -9.08
CA ARG A 61 -10.91 7.93 -10.19
C ARG A 61 -10.09 8.00 -11.45
N VAL A 62 -10.19 6.97 -12.31
CA VAL A 62 -9.78 7.09 -13.72
C VAL A 62 -10.58 8.18 -14.41
N ILE A 63 -9.96 8.86 -15.37
CA ILE A 63 -10.60 9.86 -16.21
C ILE A 63 -10.88 9.19 -17.56
N GLU A 64 -12.12 9.26 -18.00
CA GLU A 64 -12.53 8.70 -19.29
C GLU A 64 -11.78 9.40 -20.44
N GLY A 65 -11.28 8.62 -21.40
CA GLY A 65 -10.53 9.14 -22.55
C GLY A 65 -9.01 9.28 -22.34
N GLU A 66 -8.47 9.11 -21.12
CA GLU A 66 -7.02 9.20 -20.86
C GLU A 66 -6.24 7.91 -21.18
N GLY A 67 -6.90 6.87 -21.72
CA GLY A 67 -6.24 5.58 -22.00
C GLY A 67 -5.75 4.87 -20.74
N VAL A 68 -6.38 5.13 -19.58
CA VAL A 68 -6.10 4.48 -18.30
C VAL A 68 -7.14 3.37 -18.06
N ASP A 69 -6.66 2.15 -17.81
CA ASP A 69 -7.51 1.03 -17.45
C ASP A 69 -7.89 1.08 -15.96
N HIS A 70 -6.94 1.14 -15.04
CA HIS A 70 -7.25 1.08 -13.61
C HIS A 70 -6.32 1.95 -12.78
N VAL A 71 -6.76 2.24 -11.55
CA VAL A 71 -5.92 2.82 -10.48
C VAL A 71 -6.00 1.94 -9.25
N ALA A 72 -4.87 1.69 -8.60
CA ALA A 72 -4.80 0.82 -7.43
C ALA A 72 -3.58 1.09 -6.54
N SER A 73 -3.47 0.27 -5.49
CA SER A 73 -2.38 0.23 -4.50
C SER A 73 -2.01 1.60 -3.92
N PRO A 74 -2.98 2.30 -3.30
CA PRO A 74 -2.74 3.60 -2.68
C PRO A 74 -1.71 3.48 -1.55
N ASP A 75 -0.85 4.47 -1.42
CA ASP A 75 0.04 4.74 -0.30
C ASP A 75 -0.16 6.20 0.10
N VAL A 76 -0.88 6.44 1.19
CA VAL A 76 -1.38 7.75 1.58
C VAL A 76 -0.61 8.29 2.77
N HIS A 77 -0.16 9.53 2.63
CA HIS A 77 0.65 10.25 3.61
C HIS A 77 0.00 11.59 3.94
N VAL A 78 0.05 11.96 5.21
CA VAL A 78 -0.31 13.30 5.68
C VAL A 78 0.94 14.17 5.61
N ASP A 79 0.89 15.23 4.81
CA ASP A 79 1.90 16.28 4.73
C ASP A 79 1.46 17.43 5.64
N GLU A 80 1.83 17.32 6.91
CA GLU A 80 1.49 18.29 7.96
C GLU A 80 2.08 19.67 7.69
N GLU A 81 3.24 19.75 7.05
CA GLU A 81 3.91 21.02 6.77
C GLU A 81 3.11 21.88 5.78
N ASN A 82 2.47 21.24 4.80
CA ASN A 82 1.73 21.91 3.74
C ASN A 82 0.22 21.75 3.84
N HIS A 83 -0.29 21.19 4.96
CA HIS A 83 -1.69 20.84 5.19
C HIS A 83 -2.35 20.17 3.98
N ARG A 84 -1.73 19.09 3.49
CA ARG A 84 -2.25 18.31 2.37
C ARG A 84 -2.10 16.82 2.59
N ILE A 85 -2.91 16.05 1.90
CA ILE A 85 -2.80 14.59 1.83
C ILE A 85 -2.17 14.23 0.49
N ARG A 86 -1.14 13.40 0.50
CA ARG A 86 -0.47 12.86 -0.69
C ARG A 86 -0.83 11.39 -0.84
N MET A 87 -1.26 10.98 -2.03
CA MET A 87 -1.51 9.59 -2.36
C MET A 87 -0.59 9.19 -3.50
N TYR A 88 0.35 8.29 -3.23
CA TYR A 88 1.01 7.53 -4.29
C TYR A 88 0.09 6.38 -4.69
N TYR A 89 0.02 6.10 -5.98
CA TYR A 89 -0.82 5.04 -6.52
C TYR A 89 -0.20 4.55 -7.82
N HIS A 90 -0.57 3.37 -8.30
CA HIS A 90 -0.25 3.00 -9.69
C HIS A 90 -1.46 3.15 -10.58
N LEU A 91 -1.18 3.43 -11.86
CA LEU A 91 -2.15 3.27 -12.93
C LEU A 91 -1.73 2.14 -13.86
N GLY A 92 -2.71 1.48 -14.48
CA GLY A 92 -2.51 0.60 -15.62
C GLY A 92 -3.01 1.26 -16.89
N LEU A 93 -2.26 1.15 -17.99
CA LEU A 93 -2.65 1.73 -19.27
C LEU A 93 -3.53 0.76 -20.09
N THR A 94 -4.48 1.29 -20.87
CA THR A 94 -5.33 0.45 -21.74
C THR A 94 -4.54 -0.12 -22.92
N ALA A 95 -3.59 0.65 -23.45
CA ALA A 95 -2.83 0.28 -24.65
C ALA A 95 -1.69 -0.72 -24.39
N THR A 96 -1.27 -0.89 -23.14
CA THR A 96 -0.12 -1.73 -22.78
C THR A 96 -0.32 -2.37 -21.41
N PRO A 97 0.27 -3.55 -21.11
CA PRO A 97 0.23 -4.12 -19.76
C PRO A 97 1.11 -3.37 -18.74
N ARG A 98 1.63 -2.18 -19.11
CA ARG A 98 2.52 -1.40 -18.25
C ARG A 98 1.74 -0.76 -17.12
N GLN A 99 2.30 -0.87 -15.92
CA GLN A 99 1.86 -0.15 -14.74
C GLN A 99 2.96 0.82 -14.30
N GLU A 100 2.57 1.98 -13.78
CA GLU A 100 3.51 3.03 -13.34
C GLU A 100 2.99 3.71 -12.08
N SER A 101 3.89 4.09 -11.19
CA SER A 101 3.55 4.89 -10.01
C SER A 101 3.37 6.36 -10.36
N ARG A 102 2.36 6.98 -9.75
CA ARG A 102 1.94 8.38 -9.86
C ARG A 102 1.67 8.93 -8.45
N VAL A 103 1.49 10.24 -8.36
CA VAL A 103 1.06 10.90 -7.12
C VAL A 103 -0.14 11.81 -7.37
N ALA A 104 -1.02 11.90 -6.40
CA ALA A 104 -2.11 12.85 -6.34
C ALA A 104 -2.13 13.54 -4.97
N VAL A 105 -2.66 14.76 -4.92
CA VAL A 105 -2.76 15.57 -3.69
C VAL A 105 -4.21 15.95 -3.39
N SER A 106 -4.54 16.11 -2.12
CA SER A 106 -5.90 16.45 -1.68
C SER A 106 -5.86 17.31 -0.42
N ASP A 107 -6.77 18.27 -0.31
CA ASP A 107 -6.91 19.12 0.88
C ASP A 107 -8.03 18.64 1.82
N ASP A 108 -8.82 17.63 1.40
CA ASP A 108 -9.96 17.08 2.15
C ASP A 108 -9.91 15.55 2.33
N GLY A 109 -8.90 14.88 1.77
CA GLY A 109 -8.74 13.42 1.82
C GLY A 109 -9.76 12.63 1.00
N ILE A 110 -10.57 13.30 0.19
CA ILE A 110 -11.63 12.69 -0.61
C ILE A 110 -11.43 13.02 -2.09
N ASN A 111 -11.20 14.30 -2.41
CA ASN A 111 -11.03 14.81 -3.75
C ASN A 111 -9.54 14.97 -4.04
N PHE A 112 -9.00 14.08 -4.88
CA PHE A 112 -7.58 14.04 -5.22
C PHE A 112 -7.31 14.62 -6.61
N ASN A 113 -6.41 15.59 -6.66
CA ASN A 113 -5.86 16.18 -7.87
C ASN A 113 -4.60 15.41 -8.30
N ARG A 114 -4.64 14.82 -9.49
CA ARG A 114 -3.51 14.07 -10.06
C ARG A 114 -2.40 15.03 -10.48
N LEU A 115 -1.15 14.67 -10.18
CA LEU A 115 0.01 15.34 -10.72
C LEU A 115 0.48 14.64 -12.01
N PRO A 116 1.07 15.37 -12.99
CA PRO A 116 1.40 14.82 -14.31
C PRO A 116 2.59 13.86 -14.33
N GLU A 117 3.43 13.87 -13.29
CA GLU A 117 4.70 13.15 -13.26
C GLU A 117 4.53 11.63 -13.25
N THR A 118 5.39 10.93 -14.00
CA THR A 118 5.61 9.49 -13.83
C THR A 118 6.74 9.30 -12.83
N LEU A 119 6.52 8.55 -11.75
CA LEU A 119 7.50 8.44 -10.68
C LEU A 119 8.48 7.28 -10.86
N GLY A 120 7.97 6.10 -11.24
CA GLY A 120 8.79 4.91 -11.37
C GLY A 120 7.95 3.65 -11.52
N ASN A 121 8.54 2.51 -11.14
CA ASN A 121 7.85 1.22 -11.12
C ASN A 121 6.59 1.28 -10.25
N PRO A 122 5.58 0.42 -10.50
CA PRO A 122 4.34 0.44 -9.76
C PRO A 122 4.55 0.05 -8.27
N TYR A 123 3.50 0.28 -7.47
CA TYR A 123 3.44 -0.09 -6.05
C TYR A 123 4.43 0.66 -5.15
N PHE A 124 4.64 1.96 -5.39
CA PHE A 124 5.45 2.79 -4.49
C PHE A 124 4.91 2.75 -3.06
N ARG A 125 5.82 2.44 -2.12
CA ARG A 125 5.68 2.72 -0.68
C ARG A 125 6.72 3.74 -0.29
N VAL A 126 6.29 4.85 0.28
CA VAL A 126 7.12 6.04 0.46
C VAL A 126 7.43 6.27 1.93
N PHE A 127 8.62 6.79 2.23
CA PHE A 127 8.99 7.28 3.55
C PHE A 127 9.93 8.48 3.43
N ARG A 128 9.95 9.34 4.44
CA ARG A 128 10.85 10.50 4.49
C ARG A 128 12.01 10.22 5.44
N ARG A 129 13.23 10.56 5.03
CA ARG A 129 14.44 10.53 5.86
C ARG A 129 15.33 11.68 5.45
N GLU A 130 15.74 12.49 6.42
CA GLU A 130 16.53 13.71 6.18
C GLU A 130 15.84 14.59 5.11
N ASP A 131 16.58 15.00 4.08
CA ASP A 131 16.12 15.89 2.99
C ASP A 131 15.56 15.14 1.77
N TYR A 132 15.22 13.86 1.93
CA TYR A 132 14.78 13.01 0.84
C TYR A 132 13.50 12.24 1.18
N TRP A 133 12.71 12.06 0.12
CA TRP A 133 11.64 11.11 0.01
C TRP A 133 12.18 9.87 -0.66
N TYR A 134 12.12 8.73 0.02
CA TYR A 134 12.49 7.45 -0.53
C TYR A 134 11.24 6.66 -0.88
N ALA A 135 11.32 5.84 -1.92
CA ALA A 135 10.23 4.96 -2.32
C ALA A 135 10.75 3.54 -2.59
N LEU A 136 10.00 2.53 -2.17
CA LEU A 136 10.19 1.15 -2.60
C LEU A 136 9.10 0.79 -3.61
N GLY A 137 9.49 0.50 -4.85
CA GLY A 137 8.60 0.01 -5.90
C GLY A 137 8.80 -1.47 -6.20
N MET A 138 7.80 -2.14 -6.76
CA MET A 138 7.91 -3.56 -7.13
C MET A 138 8.91 -3.78 -8.30
N PRO A 139 9.72 -4.85 -8.32
CA PRO A 139 9.85 -5.90 -7.30
C PRO A 139 11.06 -5.65 -6.37
N GLY A 140 11.00 -4.58 -5.57
CA GLY A 140 12.04 -4.30 -4.57
C GLY A 140 13.09 -3.28 -4.99
N ILE A 141 12.73 -2.34 -5.86
CA ILE A 141 13.61 -1.29 -6.37
C ILE A 141 13.42 -0.03 -5.51
N PHE A 142 14.51 0.49 -4.97
CA PHE A 142 14.49 1.77 -4.27
C PHE A 142 14.63 2.96 -5.23
N TYR A 143 13.99 4.04 -4.86
CA TYR A 143 14.06 5.34 -5.50
C TYR A 143 14.22 6.43 -4.44
N ARG A 144 14.71 7.61 -4.82
CA ARG A 144 14.61 8.81 -3.97
C ARG A 144 14.33 10.08 -4.76
N SER A 145 13.71 11.06 -4.11
CA SER A 145 13.41 12.39 -4.64
C SER A 145 13.60 13.44 -3.54
N ARG A 146 13.87 14.69 -3.93
CA ARG A 146 13.95 15.82 -2.98
C ARG A 146 12.59 16.28 -2.48
N ASP A 147 11.58 16.30 -3.35
CA ASP A 147 10.23 16.79 -3.02
C ASP A 147 9.20 15.68 -2.83
N GLY A 148 9.52 14.46 -3.32
CA GLY A 148 8.63 13.32 -3.30
C GLY A 148 7.46 13.42 -4.27
N LEU A 149 7.40 14.44 -5.14
CA LEU A 149 6.33 14.65 -6.11
C LEU A 149 6.76 14.31 -7.54
N GLY A 150 8.06 14.35 -7.82
CA GLY A 150 8.62 14.00 -9.12
C GLY A 150 10.10 13.67 -9.04
N SER A 151 10.75 13.56 -10.20
CA SER A 151 12.22 13.44 -10.32
C SER A 151 12.85 12.37 -9.43
N PHE A 152 12.17 11.22 -9.28
CA PHE A 152 12.70 10.10 -8.52
C PHE A 152 13.89 9.48 -9.26
N GLU A 153 15.06 9.49 -8.64
CA GLU A 153 16.22 8.75 -9.13
C GLU A 153 16.15 7.29 -8.65
N LYS A 154 16.51 6.36 -9.54
CA LYS A 154 16.53 4.92 -9.25
C LYS A 154 17.82 4.55 -8.54
N GLY A 155 17.72 3.73 -7.50
CA GLY A 155 18.85 3.20 -6.74
C GLY A 155 18.90 1.67 -6.75
N PRO A 156 19.29 1.05 -5.62
CA PRO A 156 19.52 -0.38 -5.58
C PRO A 156 18.22 -1.18 -5.70
N THR A 157 18.34 -2.41 -6.18
CA THR A 157 17.28 -3.42 -6.13
C THR A 157 17.70 -4.45 -5.09
N LEU A 158 16.96 -4.52 -3.99
CA LEU A 158 17.33 -5.35 -2.83
C LEU A 158 16.55 -6.66 -2.78
N PHE A 159 15.29 -6.65 -3.19
CA PHE A 159 14.46 -7.84 -3.07
C PHE A 159 14.40 -8.67 -4.36
N SER A 160 13.90 -9.89 -4.21
CA SER A 160 13.76 -10.82 -5.31
C SER A 160 12.75 -10.33 -6.34
N ARG A 161 12.85 -10.83 -7.58
CA ARG A 161 11.84 -10.62 -8.63
C ARG A 161 10.43 -11.10 -8.24
N ASN A 162 10.32 -11.93 -7.19
CA ASN A 162 9.06 -12.46 -6.70
C ASN A 162 8.33 -11.47 -5.78
N MET A 163 9.02 -10.45 -5.26
CA MET A 163 8.41 -9.48 -4.37
C MET A 163 7.20 -8.83 -5.05
N ARG A 164 6.09 -8.81 -4.31
CA ARG A 164 4.82 -8.23 -4.72
C ARG A 164 4.66 -6.85 -4.07
N HIS A 165 3.69 -6.70 -3.19
CA HIS A 165 3.42 -5.50 -2.43
C HIS A 165 4.30 -5.47 -1.18
N SER A 166 4.64 -4.26 -0.74
CA SER A 166 5.36 -4.04 0.51
C SER A 166 4.65 -3.03 1.41
N ALA A 167 5.13 -2.93 2.63
CA ALA A 167 4.89 -1.84 3.57
C ALA A 167 6.19 -1.50 4.29
N LEU A 168 6.32 -0.24 4.69
CA LEU A 168 7.55 0.29 5.26
C LEU A 168 7.28 0.85 6.65
N LYS A 169 8.17 0.54 7.59
CA LYS A 169 8.21 1.18 8.91
C LYS A 169 9.64 1.65 9.18
N LEU A 170 9.81 2.96 9.30
CA LEU A 170 11.10 3.55 9.68
C LEU A 170 11.16 3.70 11.21
N ASN A 171 12.22 3.16 11.83
CA ASN A 171 12.55 3.38 13.23
C ASN A 171 14.03 3.78 13.36
N GLY A 172 14.28 5.07 13.57
CA GLY A 172 15.64 5.62 13.55
C GLY A 172 16.32 5.36 12.21
N ASN A 173 17.40 4.57 12.24
CA ASN A 173 18.14 4.15 11.04
C ASN A 173 17.79 2.74 10.55
N ILE A 174 16.77 2.08 11.11
CA ILE A 174 16.33 0.77 10.65
C ILE A 174 15.02 0.92 9.89
N LEU A 175 14.99 0.42 8.64
CA LEU A 175 13.78 0.29 7.85
C LEU A 175 13.31 -1.16 7.90
N SER A 176 12.16 -1.39 8.53
CA SER A 176 11.45 -2.67 8.42
C SER A 176 10.64 -2.69 7.13
N VAL A 177 10.84 -3.72 6.31
CA VAL A 177 10.13 -3.95 5.05
C VAL A 177 9.27 -5.19 5.22
N PHE A 178 7.96 -5.00 5.30
CA PHE A 178 6.98 -6.09 5.28
C PHE A 178 6.59 -6.35 3.83
N TYR A 179 6.57 -7.59 3.38
CA TYR A 179 6.27 -7.90 1.98
C TYR A 179 5.73 -9.32 1.82
N SER A 180 5.35 -9.67 0.60
CA SER A 180 4.93 -11.02 0.20
C SER A 180 5.63 -11.38 -1.10
N ASP A 181 5.89 -12.67 -1.30
CA ASP A 181 6.52 -13.21 -2.50
C ASP A 181 5.55 -14.09 -3.31
N VAL A 182 5.57 -13.88 -4.63
CA VAL A 182 4.90 -14.79 -5.56
C VAL A 182 5.57 -16.15 -5.56
N GLY A 183 4.77 -17.21 -5.46
CA GLY A 183 5.22 -18.61 -5.45
C GLY A 183 5.29 -19.21 -4.05
N ASP A 184 5.20 -18.41 -3.00
CA ASP A 184 5.13 -18.91 -1.63
C ASP A 184 3.88 -19.78 -1.41
N THR A 185 4.01 -20.80 -0.55
CA THR A 185 3.03 -21.88 -0.35
C THR A 185 2.74 -22.13 1.15
N PRO A 186 1.66 -21.58 1.73
CA PRO A 186 0.87 -20.49 1.17
C PRO A 186 1.68 -19.18 1.14
N GLU A 187 1.22 -18.22 0.35
CA GLU A 187 1.74 -16.86 0.43
C GLU A 187 1.39 -16.22 1.77
N ARG A 188 2.40 -15.60 2.36
CA ARG A 188 2.44 -15.13 3.74
C ARG A 188 3.14 -13.78 3.80
N ILE A 189 3.06 -13.10 4.95
CA ILE A 189 3.75 -11.83 5.15
C ILE A 189 5.14 -12.09 5.75
N LEU A 190 6.15 -11.63 5.04
CA LEU A 190 7.56 -11.66 5.41
C LEU A 190 7.99 -10.30 5.97
N LEU A 191 9.06 -10.30 6.75
CA LEU A 191 9.76 -9.11 7.22
C LEU A 191 11.26 -9.26 7.00
N ALA A 192 11.87 -8.28 6.34
CA ALA A 192 13.30 -8.04 6.36
C ALA A 192 13.57 -6.64 6.92
N THR A 193 14.76 -6.43 7.46
CA THR A 193 15.21 -5.10 7.89
C THR A 193 16.37 -4.60 7.04
N ILE A 194 16.49 -3.29 6.92
CA ILE A 194 17.58 -2.62 6.23
C ILE A 194 18.18 -1.60 7.20
N GLU A 195 19.48 -1.65 7.42
CA GLU A 195 20.21 -0.58 8.07
C GLU A 195 20.48 0.55 7.06
N LEU A 196 19.92 1.72 7.32
CA LEU A 196 20.00 2.88 6.44
C LEU A 196 21.31 3.64 6.66
N VAL A 197 22.40 3.02 6.19
CA VAL A 197 23.73 3.66 6.12
C VAL A 197 23.69 4.88 5.18
N PRO A 198 24.65 5.84 5.32
CA PRO A 198 24.58 7.12 4.62
C PRO A 198 24.50 7.02 3.09
N ASP A 199 25.27 6.12 2.47
CA ASP A 199 25.11 5.86 1.05
C ASP A 199 23.99 4.84 0.84
N TRP A 200 22.87 5.32 0.32
CA TRP A 200 21.71 4.50 0.02
C TRP A 200 21.96 3.43 -1.05
N MET A 201 23.02 3.57 -1.85
CA MET A 201 23.44 2.52 -2.79
C MET A 201 24.03 1.30 -2.09
N ASP A 202 24.47 1.44 -0.84
CA ASP A 202 25.07 0.38 -0.03
C ASP A 202 24.06 -0.31 0.90
N TRP A 203 22.79 0.08 0.86
CA TRP A 203 21.74 -0.59 1.63
C TRP A 203 21.64 -2.08 1.30
N ARG A 204 21.38 -2.89 2.32
CA ARG A 204 21.21 -4.34 2.21
C ARG A 204 20.09 -4.81 3.13
N GLU A 205 19.26 -5.70 2.63
CA GLU A 205 18.24 -6.39 3.40
C GLU A 205 18.83 -7.53 4.24
N SER A 206 18.27 -7.73 5.42
CA SER A 206 18.53 -8.91 6.24
C SER A 206 17.92 -10.17 5.62
N GLU A 207 18.27 -11.33 6.16
CA GLU A 207 17.44 -12.53 5.95
C GLU A 207 16.02 -12.25 6.44
N ALA A 208 15.04 -12.70 5.66
CA ALA A 208 13.64 -12.45 5.94
C ALA A 208 13.08 -13.50 6.92
N ILE A 209 12.21 -13.05 7.82
CA ILE A 209 11.43 -13.92 8.69
C ILE A 209 9.95 -13.88 8.31
N THR A 210 9.22 -14.95 8.60
CA THR A 210 7.76 -14.95 8.52
C THR A 210 7.18 -14.19 9.72
N VAL A 211 6.30 -13.23 9.46
CA VAL A 211 5.58 -12.48 10.51
C VAL A 211 4.13 -12.92 10.63
N LEU A 212 3.49 -13.32 9.52
CA LEU A 212 2.09 -13.71 9.55
C LEU A 212 1.76 -14.74 8.45
N GLU A 213 1.06 -15.80 8.82
CA GLU A 213 0.54 -16.84 7.93
C GLU A 213 -0.99 -16.95 8.07
N PRO A 214 -1.71 -17.52 7.09
CA PRO A 214 -3.15 -17.77 7.24
C PRO A 214 -3.46 -18.77 8.37
N GLU A 215 -4.15 -18.30 9.39
CA GLU A 215 -4.53 -19.05 10.60
C GLU A 215 -6.05 -19.03 10.85
N LEU A 216 -6.74 -17.99 10.40
CA LEU A 216 -8.15 -17.75 10.70
C LEU A 216 -9.07 -18.14 9.54
N GLU A 217 -10.35 -18.40 9.85
CA GLU A 217 -11.34 -18.80 8.83
C GLU A 217 -11.46 -17.77 7.71
N TYR A 218 -11.49 -16.48 8.04
CA TYR A 218 -11.56 -15.38 7.08
C TYR A 218 -10.26 -15.16 6.29
N GLU A 219 -9.16 -15.83 6.67
CA GLU A 219 -7.90 -15.86 5.93
C GLU A 219 -7.84 -17.02 4.93
N GLY A 220 -8.86 -17.89 4.95
CA GLY A 220 -8.96 -19.03 4.05
C GLY A 220 -8.22 -20.26 4.55
N VAL A 221 -8.03 -20.41 5.87
CA VAL A 221 -7.31 -21.56 6.46
C VAL A 221 -7.89 -22.93 6.04
N HIS A 222 -9.18 -22.97 5.71
CA HIS A 222 -9.91 -24.15 5.25
C HIS A 222 -9.68 -24.48 3.77
N LEU A 223 -9.02 -23.60 3.02
CA LEU A 223 -8.72 -23.78 1.58
C LEU A 223 -7.37 -24.49 1.39
N PRO A 224 -7.13 -25.08 0.20
CA PRO A 224 -5.87 -25.76 -0.09
C PRO A 224 -4.63 -24.89 0.11
N VAL A 225 -3.55 -25.53 0.55
CA VAL A 225 -2.22 -24.92 0.61
C VAL A 225 -1.57 -25.05 -0.77
N GLU A 226 -1.51 -23.93 -1.50
CA GLU A 226 -1.03 -23.88 -2.87
C GLU A 226 -0.06 -22.70 -3.08
N PRO A 227 0.91 -22.81 -4.00
CA PRO A 227 1.76 -21.70 -4.37
C PRO A 227 0.93 -20.55 -4.96
N SER A 228 1.25 -19.33 -4.57
CA SER A 228 0.62 -18.16 -5.16
C SER A 228 1.11 -17.92 -6.59
N VAL A 229 0.21 -17.43 -7.44
CA VAL A 229 0.52 -17.06 -8.83
C VAL A 229 0.54 -15.53 -8.92
N ARG A 230 1.39 -15.00 -9.81
CA ARG A 230 1.39 -13.57 -10.16
C ARG A 230 0.01 -13.21 -10.71
N ASP A 231 -0.44 -11.99 -10.46
CA ASP A 231 -1.80 -11.49 -10.76
C ASP A 231 -2.81 -11.71 -9.60
N TRP A 232 -4.03 -11.22 -9.78
CA TRP A 232 -5.13 -11.33 -8.80
C TRP A 232 -5.66 -12.76 -8.67
N ALA A 233 -6.23 -13.10 -7.51
CA ALA A 233 -6.85 -14.40 -7.27
C ALA A 233 -8.35 -14.41 -7.70
N PRO A 234 -8.76 -15.26 -8.66
CA PRO A 234 -10.14 -15.29 -9.17
C PRO A 234 -11.16 -15.94 -8.24
N GLN A 235 -10.68 -16.62 -7.19
CA GLN A 235 -11.46 -17.24 -6.13
C GLN A 235 -10.74 -17.00 -4.80
N PRO A 236 -11.42 -17.09 -3.65
CA PRO A 236 -10.75 -17.12 -2.36
C PRO A 236 -9.68 -18.22 -2.32
N VAL A 237 -8.52 -17.90 -1.76
CA VAL A 237 -7.36 -18.80 -1.60
C VAL A 237 -6.75 -18.65 -0.21
N ARG A 238 -6.03 -19.65 0.30
CA ARG A 238 -5.32 -19.57 1.58
C ARG A 238 -4.05 -18.71 1.48
N GLN A 239 -4.17 -17.39 1.34
CA GLN A 239 -3.03 -16.49 1.08
C GLN A 239 -3.22 -15.12 1.73
N LEU A 240 -2.16 -14.58 2.34
CA LEU A 240 -2.09 -13.21 2.84
C LEU A 240 -1.28 -12.34 1.89
N ARG A 241 -1.73 -11.11 1.61
CA ARG A 241 -1.11 -10.21 0.63
C ARG A 241 -1.16 -8.75 1.09
N ASP A 242 -0.55 -7.88 0.30
CA ASP A 242 -0.70 -6.42 0.36
C ASP A 242 -0.55 -5.81 1.76
N PRO A 243 0.62 -6.01 2.41
CA PRO A 243 0.83 -5.42 3.72
C PRO A 243 0.75 -3.88 3.65
N ALA A 244 0.34 -3.27 4.76
CA ALA A 244 0.47 -1.84 5.04
C ALA A 244 0.73 -1.64 6.54
N ILE A 245 1.49 -0.60 6.89
CA ILE A 245 1.80 -0.28 8.28
C ILE A 245 1.09 1.00 8.68
N PHE A 246 0.53 1.01 9.88
CA PHE A 246 0.02 2.19 10.56
C PHE A 246 0.62 2.28 11.96
N CYS A 247 1.17 3.45 12.31
CA CYS A 247 1.76 3.71 13.61
C CYS A 247 1.03 4.87 14.29
N GLU A 248 0.61 4.69 15.54
CA GLU A 248 -0.02 5.72 16.37
C GLU A 248 0.28 5.48 17.84
N ASP A 249 0.65 6.52 18.58
CA ASP A 249 0.85 6.48 20.05
C ASP A 249 1.73 5.31 20.53
N GLY A 250 2.80 5.02 19.78
CA GLY A 250 3.74 3.91 20.07
C GLY A 250 3.20 2.51 19.75
N SER A 251 1.98 2.40 19.23
CA SER A 251 1.41 1.14 18.73
C SER A 251 1.62 1.02 17.22
N THR A 252 1.99 -0.18 16.77
CA THR A 252 2.08 -0.51 15.34
C THR A 252 1.00 -1.51 14.95
N CYS A 253 0.28 -1.21 13.87
CA CYS A 253 -0.68 -2.10 13.25
C CYS A 253 -0.19 -2.51 11.85
N LEU A 254 -0.31 -3.80 11.54
CA LEU A 254 -0.17 -4.37 10.21
C LEU A 254 -1.55 -4.58 9.63
N LEU A 255 -1.84 -3.89 8.52
CA LEU A 255 -2.98 -4.18 7.68
C LEU A 255 -2.55 -5.10 6.55
N TYR A 256 -3.44 -5.98 6.11
CA TYR A 256 -3.14 -6.95 5.06
C TYR A 256 -4.42 -7.45 4.38
N SER A 257 -4.28 -7.87 3.13
CA SER A 257 -5.32 -8.56 2.39
C SER A 257 -5.42 -10.02 2.82
N VAL A 258 -6.65 -10.49 3.02
CA VAL A 258 -6.95 -11.86 3.42
C VAL A 258 -7.59 -12.66 2.29
N SER A 259 -7.46 -13.98 2.37
CA SER A 259 -8.02 -14.93 1.41
C SER A 259 -7.67 -14.65 -0.07
N GLY A 260 -6.49 -14.06 -0.34
CA GLY A 260 -6.10 -13.65 -1.68
C GLY A 260 -6.89 -12.45 -2.22
N GLU A 261 -6.99 -11.38 -1.43
CA GLU A 261 -7.65 -10.10 -1.81
C GLU A 261 -9.19 -10.14 -1.73
N TYR A 262 -9.76 -10.90 -0.78
CA TYR A 262 -11.22 -10.98 -0.54
C TYR A 262 -11.68 -10.24 0.73
N GLY A 263 -10.74 -9.65 1.45
CA GLY A 263 -11.00 -8.84 2.64
C GLY A 263 -9.74 -8.12 3.08
N LEU A 264 -9.87 -7.24 4.07
CA LEU A 264 -8.76 -6.62 4.78
C LEU A 264 -8.86 -6.97 6.26
N ALA A 265 -7.73 -7.21 6.88
CA ALA A 265 -7.60 -7.39 8.32
C ALA A 265 -6.58 -6.40 8.89
N ILE A 266 -6.69 -6.15 10.19
CA ILE A 266 -5.77 -5.33 10.96
C ILE A 266 -5.29 -6.16 12.14
N ALA A 267 -3.98 -6.37 12.24
CA ALA A 267 -3.32 -7.01 13.37
C ALA A 267 -2.44 -6.00 14.10
N ARG A 268 -2.37 -6.08 15.42
CA ARG A 268 -1.39 -5.33 16.21
C ARG A 268 -0.07 -6.09 16.22
N LEU A 269 1.03 -5.43 15.88
CA LEU A 269 2.37 -6.02 16.02
C LEU A 269 2.81 -5.94 17.49
N ILE A 270 3.40 -7.02 17.98
CA ILE A 270 4.04 -7.09 19.30
C ILE A 270 5.53 -6.91 19.05
N GLU A 271 6.11 -5.85 19.63
CA GLU A 271 7.52 -5.44 19.48
C GLU A 271 8.31 -5.70 20.75
#